data_AF-A0A5R2N8T3-F1
#
_entry.id   AF-A0A5R2N8T3-F1
#
_cell.length_a   1.000
_cell.length_b   1.000
_cell.length_c   1.000
_cell.angle_alpha   90.00
_cell.angle_beta   90.00
_cell.angle_gamma   90.00
#
_symmetry.space_group_name_H-M   'P 1'
#
loop_
_entity.id
_entity.type
_entity.pdbx_description
1 polymer ?
#
loop_
_entity_poly.entity_id
_entity_poly.type
_entity_poly.pdbx_seq_one_letter_code
_entity_poly.pdbx_strand_id
1 'polypeptide(L)'
;GHVSGASFDDAVDALLEGKVGDFDTAFTRHCQGGGPPFLVLSSAMRQLQQIQVMRGQMETGGRNAASVVAAARPPVFFSRRKLVEKTLERWNSEALGRALNRLQSAVLQTRRRPDLSVALARQALLGIAVESARRASGCRAVFG
;
A
#
# COMPACT_ATOMS: atom_id res chain seq x y z
N GLY A 1 13.07 -1.61 22.36
CA GLY A 1 11.77 -0.93 22.29
C GLY A 1 11.46 -0.60 20.84
N HIS A 2 10.29 -1.00 20.35
CA HIS A 2 9.68 -0.56 19.07
C HIS A 2 8.20 -0.96 19.08
N VAL A 3 7.39 -0.41 19.99
CA VAL A 3 5.97 -0.80 20.12
C VAL A 3 5.02 0.15 19.35
N SER A 4 5.49 1.35 19.00
CA SER A 4 4.64 2.35 18.31
C SER A 4 4.69 2.30 16.78
N GLY A 5 5.66 1.58 16.19
CA GLY A 5 5.82 1.45 14.73
C GLY A 5 4.95 0.37 14.09
N ALA A 6 4.70 -0.73 14.82
CA ALA A 6 4.09 -1.93 14.26
C ALA A 6 2.67 -1.68 13.71
N SER A 7 1.82 -0.92 14.41
CA SER A 7 0.39 -0.87 14.07
C SER A 7 0.05 -0.21 12.73
N PHE A 8 0.76 0.86 12.32
CA PHE A 8 0.51 1.45 11.00
C PHE A 8 1.27 0.72 9.89
N ASP A 9 2.42 0.12 10.20
CA ASP A 9 3.16 -0.74 9.28
C ASP A 9 2.33 -1.99 8.93
N ASP A 10 1.70 -2.62 9.92
CA ASP A 10 0.76 -3.74 9.75
C ASP A 10 -0.45 -3.34 8.88
N ALA A 11 -0.98 -2.13 9.07
CA ALA A 11 -2.06 -1.61 8.24
C ALA A 11 -1.63 -1.49 6.77
N VAL A 12 -0.43 -0.96 6.50
CA VAL A 12 0.08 -0.83 5.12
C VAL A 12 0.35 -2.20 4.50
N ASP A 13 0.91 -3.14 5.25
CA ASP A 13 1.15 -4.50 4.77
C ASP A 13 -0.18 -5.22 4.44
N ALA A 14 -1.18 -5.13 5.32
CA ALA A 14 -2.53 -5.65 5.07
C ALA A 14 -3.20 -5.00 3.84
N LEU A 15 -3.00 -3.69 3.65
CA LEU A 15 -3.50 -2.94 2.49
C LEU A 15 -2.89 -3.44 1.18
N LEU A 16 -1.60 -3.74 1.15
CA LEU A 16 -0.91 -4.25 -0.05
C LEU A 16 -1.27 -5.71 -0.34
N GLU A 17 -1.43 -6.52 0.71
CA GLU A 17 -1.91 -7.89 0.58
C GLU A 17 -3.35 -7.99 0.11
N GLY A 18 -4.17 -6.95 0.38
CA GLY A 18 -5.60 -6.93 0.12
C GLY A 18 -6.44 -7.54 1.24
N LYS A 19 -5.91 -7.62 2.46
CA LYS A 19 -6.65 -8.08 3.65
C LYS A 19 -7.45 -6.92 4.22
N VAL A 20 -8.61 -6.65 3.61
CA VAL A 20 -9.44 -5.48 3.93
C VAL A 20 -9.83 -5.41 5.41
N GLY A 21 -10.24 -6.53 6.02
CA GLY A 21 -10.62 -6.59 7.44
C GLY A 21 -9.45 -6.31 8.40
N ASP A 22 -8.28 -6.87 8.10
CA ASP A 22 -7.07 -6.66 8.90
C ASP A 22 -6.60 -5.20 8.82
N PHE A 23 -6.62 -4.62 7.60
CA PHE A 23 -6.34 -3.21 7.40
C PHE A 23 -7.30 -2.34 8.23
N ASP A 24 -8.60 -2.63 8.15
CA ASP A 24 -9.65 -1.83 8.79
C ASP A 24 -9.49 -1.80 10.32
N THR A 25 -9.17 -2.97 10.87
CA THR A 25 -8.89 -3.18 12.30
C THR A 25 -7.63 -2.44 12.74
N ALA A 26 -6.52 -2.60 12.00
CA ALA A 26 -5.25 -1.96 12.31
C ALA A 26 -5.34 -0.43 12.21
N PHE A 27 -6.03 0.10 11.19
CA PHE A 27 -6.26 1.53 11.03
C PHE A 27 -7.11 2.10 12.17
N THR A 28 -8.21 1.44 12.54
CA THR A 28 -9.03 1.87 13.68
C THR A 28 -8.22 1.90 14.96
N ARG A 29 -7.44 0.85 15.21
CA ARG A 29 -6.57 0.77 16.39
C ARG A 29 -5.56 1.91 16.43
N HIS A 30 -4.92 2.22 15.29
CA HIS A 30 -3.99 3.35 15.16
C HIS A 30 -4.66 4.68 15.53
N CYS A 31 -5.85 4.96 14.99
CA CYS A 31 -6.58 6.19 15.28
C CYS A 31 -7.10 6.26 16.72
N GLN A 32 -7.60 5.15 17.27
CA GLN A 32 -8.03 5.07 18.68
C GLN A 32 -6.86 5.26 19.65
N GLY A 33 -5.65 4.86 19.26
CA GLY A 33 -4.42 5.12 20.00
C GLY A 33 -3.90 6.56 19.89
N GLY A 34 -4.66 7.49 19.30
CA GLY A 34 -4.26 8.89 19.07
C GLY A 34 -3.32 9.08 17.87
N GLY A 35 -3.08 8.03 17.09
CA GLY A 35 -2.24 8.09 15.90
C GLY A 35 -2.90 8.92 14.78
N PRO A 36 -2.20 9.90 14.19
CA PRO A 36 -2.78 10.71 13.13
C PRO A 36 -3.00 9.87 11.85
N PRO A 37 -4.17 9.99 11.19
CA PRO A 37 -4.50 9.21 9.98
C PRO A 37 -3.57 9.52 8.81
N PHE A 38 -2.99 10.73 8.79
CA PHE A 38 -2.00 11.15 7.81
C PHE A 38 -0.76 10.25 7.78
N LEU A 39 -0.35 9.66 8.91
CA LEU A 39 0.82 8.76 8.93
C LEU A 39 0.56 7.52 8.08
N VAL A 40 -0.61 6.89 8.20
CA VAL A 40 -0.99 5.72 7.40
C VAL A 40 -1.08 6.08 5.92
N LEU A 41 -1.73 7.21 5.59
CA LEU A 41 -1.79 7.72 4.21
C LEU A 41 -0.39 7.93 3.63
N SER A 42 0.47 8.64 4.35
CA SER A 42 1.84 8.95 3.89
C SER A 42 2.67 7.69 3.72
N SER A 43 2.51 6.70 4.59
CA SER A 43 3.23 5.43 4.54
C SER A 43 2.77 4.60 3.34
N ALA A 44 1.46 4.46 3.13
CA ALA A 44 0.90 3.80 1.96
C ALA A 44 1.36 4.45 0.65
N MET A 45 1.38 5.78 0.58
CA MET A 45 1.90 6.51 -0.58
C MET A 45 3.36 6.21 -0.86
N ARG A 46 4.24 6.28 0.16
CA ARG A 46 5.67 5.96 -0.01
C ARG A 46 5.87 4.54 -0.51
N GLN A 47 5.12 3.58 0.05
CA GLN A 47 5.23 2.18 -0.33
C GLN A 47 4.76 1.93 -1.77
N LEU A 48 3.64 2.54 -2.19
CA LEU A 48 3.16 2.45 -3.57
C LEU A 48 4.09 3.15 -4.57
N GLN A 49 4.70 4.28 -4.20
CA GLN A 49 5.72 4.95 -5.03
C GLN A 49 6.96 4.05 -5.21
N GLN A 50 7.43 3.42 -4.13
CA GLN A 50 8.54 2.46 -4.21
C GLN A 50 8.20 1.31 -5.16
N ILE A 51 6.99 0.74 -5.04
CA ILE A 51 6.50 -0.32 -5.93
C ILE A 51 6.40 0.19 -7.37
N GLN A 52 5.95 1.42 -7.60
CA GLN A 52 5.86 2.02 -8.94
C GLN A 52 7.23 2.13 -9.62
N VAL A 53 8.25 2.57 -8.89
CA VAL A 53 9.63 2.62 -9.41
C VAL A 53 10.12 1.22 -9.77
N MET A 54 9.95 0.25 -8.86
CA MET A 54 10.34 -1.14 -9.12
C MET A 54 9.56 -1.75 -10.30
N ARG A 55 8.28 -1.42 -10.43
CA ARG A 55 7.45 -1.89 -11.54
C ARG A 55 7.93 -1.34 -12.88
N GLY A 56 8.30 -0.07 -12.93
CA GLY A 56 8.93 0.52 -14.12
C GLY A 56 10.24 -0.17 -14.51
N GLN A 57 11.05 -0.58 -13.53
CA GLN A 57 12.27 -1.36 -13.81
C GLN A 57 11.98 -2.75 -14.39
N MET A 58 10.90 -3.41 -13.96
CA MET A 58 10.45 -4.68 -14.55
C MET A 58 9.97 -4.48 -15.99
N GLU A 59 9.16 -3.46 -16.23
CA GLU A 59 8.55 -3.19 -17.54
C GLU A 59 9.58 -2.77 -18.59
N THR A 60 10.53 -1.90 -18.23
CA THR A 60 11.59 -1.44 -19.15
C THR A 60 12.70 -2.47 -19.34
N GLY A 61 13.07 -3.19 -18.27
CA GLY A 61 14.24 -4.07 -18.27
C GLY A 61 13.94 -5.55 -18.51
N GLY A 62 12.67 -5.96 -18.63
CA GLY A 62 12.27 -7.36 -18.70
C GLY A 62 12.65 -8.17 -17.45
N ARG A 63 12.88 -7.50 -16.32
CA ARG A 63 13.36 -8.13 -15.09
C ARG A 63 12.20 -8.74 -14.31
N ASN A 64 12.43 -9.90 -13.70
CA ASN A 64 11.46 -10.51 -12.80
C ASN A 64 11.40 -9.76 -11.45
N ALA A 65 10.30 -9.94 -10.71
CA ALA A 65 10.05 -9.25 -9.45
C ALA A 65 11.15 -9.49 -8.40
N ALA A 66 11.58 -10.76 -8.22
CA ALA A 66 12.62 -11.12 -7.26
C ALA A 66 13.95 -10.40 -7.52
N SER A 67 14.38 -10.31 -8.79
CA SER A 67 15.62 -9.64 -9.15
C SER A 67 15.56 -8.13 -8.92
N VAL A 68 14.39 -7.52 -9.13
CA VAL A 68 14.18 -6.09 -8.90
C VAL A 68 14.18 -5.79 -7.41
N VAL A 69 13.48 -6.61 -6.60
CA VAL A 69 13.47 -6.48 -5.13
C VAL A 69 14.85 -6.69 -4.54
N ALA A 70 15.62 -7.65 -5.05
CA ALA A 70 17.00 -7.87 -4.61
C ALA A 70 17.93 -6.69 -4.95
N ALA A 71 17.70 -5.99 -6.06
CA ALA A 71 18.47 -4.84 -6.48
C ALA A 71 17.92 -3.49 -5.96
N ALA A 72 16.83 -3.50 -5.20
CA ALA A 72 16.15 -2.30 -4.75
C ALA A 72 17.05 -1.45 -3.82
N ARG A 73 17.02 -0.14 -4.03
CA ARG A 73 17.66 0.86 -3.16
C ARG A 73 16.63 1.93 -2.83
N PRO A 74 16.20 2.09 -1.56
CA PRO A 74 16.65 1.40 -0.35
C PRO A 74 16.31 -0.12 -0.30
N PRO A 75 17.08 -0.93 0.46
CA PRO A 75 16.83 -2.36 0.58
C PRO A 75 15.45 -2.66 1.19
N VAL A 76 14.72 -3.58 0.58
CA VAL A 76 13.48 -4.13 1.14
C VAL A 76 13.84 -5.12 2.25
N PHE A 77 13.27 -4.92 3.45
CA PHE A 77 13.43 -5.84 4.58
C PHE A 77 13.07 -7.26 4.19
N PHE A 78 13.85 -8.24 4.69
CA PHE A 78 13.67 -9.65 4.33
C PHE A 78 12.25 -10.16 4.57
N SER A 79 11.63 -9.78 5.69
CA SER A 79 10.24 -10.13 6.04
C SER A 79 9.22 -9.61 5.02
N ARG A 80 9.49 -8.47 4.38
CA ARG A 80 8.59 -7.82 3.40
C ARG A 80 8.87 -8.20 1.95
N ARG A 81 10.00 -8.86 1.65
CA ARG A 81 10.37 -9.20 0.26
C ARG A 81 9.26 -9.95 -0.46
N LYS A 82 8.74 -11.02 0.15
CA LYS A 82 7.66 -11.83 -0.44
C LYS A 82 6.37 -11.04 -0.68
N LEU A 83 6.05 -10.10 0.21
CA LEU A 83 4.90 -9.21 0.05
C LEU A 83 5.12 -8.27 -1.14
N VAL A 84 6.29 -7.64 -1.22
CA VAL A 84 6.63 -6.70 -2.30
C VAL A 84 6.68 -7.41 -3.66
N GLU A 85 7.30 -8.58 -3.75
CA GLU A 85 7.36 -9.39 -4.98
C GLU A 85 5.95 -9.73 -5.48
N LYS A 86 5.08 -10.28 -4.62
CA LYS A 86 3.68 -10.56 -4.98
C LYS A 86 2.93 -9.31 -5.41
N THR A 87 3.22 -8.17 -4.79
CA THR A 87 2.57 -6.90 -5.14
C THR A 87 3.02 -6.43 -6.53
N LEU A 88 4.31 -6.54 -6.84
CA LEU A 88 4.87 -6.22 -8.15
C LEU A 88 4.32 -7.09 -9.29
N GLU A 89 4.00 -8.34 -8.99
CA GLU A 89 3.37 -9.26 -9.95
C GLU A 89 1.91 -8.89 -10.24
N ARG A 90 1.18 -8.38 -9.24
CA ARG A 90 -0.26 -8.09 -9.32
C ARG A 90 -0.58 -6.68 -9.82
N TRP A 91 0.34 -5.73 -9.62
CA TRP A 91 0.16 -4.33 -9.94
C TRP A 91 0.94 -3.94 -11.19
N ASN A 92 0.35 -3.08 -12.03
CA ASN A 92 1.01 -2.45 -13.17
C ASN A 92 1.18 -0.95 -12.94
N SER A 93 2.05 -0.31 -13.72
CA SER A 93 2.40 1.11 -13.54
C SER A 93 1.20 2.05 -13.60
N GLU A 94 0.24 1.75 -14.49
CA GLU A 94 -0.97 2.56 -14.68
C GLU A 94 -1.89 2.51 -13.44
N ALA A 95 -2.10 1.31 -12.89
CA ALA A 95 -2.89 1.11 -11.68
C ALA A 95 -2.25 1.76 -10.45
N LEU A 96 -0.92 1.66 -10.32
CA LEU A 96 -0.17 2.32 -9.26
C LEU A 96 -0.31 3.84 -9.35
N GLY A 97 -0.23 4.41 -10.57
CA GLY A 97 -0.48 5.84 -10.80
C GLY A 97 -1.87 6.28 -10.37
N ARG A 98 -2.92 5.52 -10.74
CA ARG A 98 -4.31 5.81 -10.30
C ARG A 98 -4.46 5.73 -8.79
N ALA A 99 -3.89 4.71 -8.14
CA ALA A 99 -3.93 4.56 -6.69
C ALA A 99 -3.25 5.73 -5.98
N LEU A 100 -2.07 6.14 -6.45
CA LEU A 100 -1.34 7.29 -5.90
C LEU A 100 -2.12 8.60 -6.06
N ASN A 101 -2.71 8.85 -7.22
CA ASN A 101 -3.56 10.03 -7.45
C ASN A 101 -4.76 10.05 -6.47
N ARG A 102 -5.38 8.90 -6.22
CA ARG A 102 -6.48 8.77 -5.25
C ARG A 102 -6.02 9.11 -3.83
N LEU A 103 -4.86 8.62 -3.41
CA LEU A 103 -4.30 8.92 -2.08
C LEU A 103 -3.91 10.40 -1.94
N GLN A 104 -3.32 10.99 -2.98
CA GLN A 104 -2.98 12.43 -2.99
C GLN A 104 -4.24 13.30 -2.86
N SER A 105 -5.31 12.97 -3.59
CA SER A 105 -6.59 13.67 -3.48
C SER A 105 -7.17 13.54 -2.07
N ALA A 106 -7.10 12.36 -1.46
CA ALA A 106 -7.52 12.15 -0.08
C ALA A 106 -6.72 13.01 0.91
N VAL A 107 -5.39 13.09 0.75
CA VAL A 107 -4.55 13.98 1.59
C VAL A 107 -5.03 15.43 1.49
N LEU A 108 -5.30 15.94 0.29
CA LEU A 108 -5.82 17.30 0.12
C LEU A 108 -7.19 17.48 0.79
N GLN A 109 -8.09 16.50 0.67
CA GLN A 109 -9.40 16.55 1.34
C GLN A 109 -9.27 16.55 2.87
N THR A 110 -8.38 15.73 3.44
CA THR A 110 -8.13 15.69 4.90
C THR A 110 -7.57 17.01 5.44
N ARG A 111 -6.82 17.76 4.62
CA ARG A 111 -6.31 19.09 4.97
C ARG A 111 -7.40 20.16 4.91
N ARG A 112 -8.32 20.05 3.95
CA ARG A 112 -9.45 20.97 3.80
C ARG A 112 -10.52 20.77 4.87
N ARG A 113 -10.69 19.53 5.35
CA ARG A 113 -11.70 19.12 6.35
C ARG A 113 -11.04 18.28 7.45
N PRO A 114 -10.35 18.91 8.41
CA PRO A 114 -9.64 18.21 9.47
C PRO A 114 -10.57 17.39 10.37
N ASP A 115 -11.80 17.85 10.55
CA ASP A 115 -12.91 17.19 11.25
C ASP A 115 -13.29 15.83 10.63
N LEU A 116 -13.16 15.67 9.31
CA LEU A 116 -13.44 14.43 8.59
C LEU A 116 -12.19 13.64 8.23
N SER A 117 -11.02 14.04 8.74
CA SER A 117 -9.72 13.51 8.30
C SER A 117 -9.63 11.98 8.44
N VAL A 118 -10.10 11.43 9.56
CA VAL A 118 -10.11 9.97 9.81
C VAL A 118 -11.01 9.24 8.81
N ALA A 119 -12.24 9.71 8.62
CA ALA A 119 -13.20 9.08 7.72
C ALA A 119 -12.72 9.12 6.25
N LEU A 120 -12.20 10.27 5.80
CA LEU A 120 -11.67 10.46 4.45
C LEU A 120 -10.45 9.57 4.19
N ALA A 121 -9.51 9.52 5.14
CA ALA A 121 -8.34 8.66 5.06
C ALA A 121 -8.73 7.17 5.00
N ARG A 122 -9.64 6.75 5.89
CA ARG A 122 -10.14 5.37 5.95
C ARG A 122 -10.80 4.96 4.63
N GLN A 123 -11.69 5.79 4.10
CA GLN A 123 -12.37 5.53 2.83
C GLN A 123 -11.38 5.39 1.67
N ALA A 124 -10.38 6.28 1.59
CA ALA A 124 -9.39 6.24 0.53
C ALA A 124 -8.55 4.96 0.61
N LEU A 125 -8.05 4.63 1.80
CA LEU A 125 -7.21 3.45 2.04
C LEU A 125 -7.98 2.13 1.86
N LEU A 126 -9.24 2.05 2.32
CA LEU A 126 -10.12 0.90 2.04
C LEU A 126 -10.32 0.70 0.54
N GLY A 127 -10.47 1.79 -0.20
CA GLY A 127 -10.54 1.73 -1.66
C GLY A 127 -9.31 1.10 -2.30
N ILE A 128 -8.11 1.35 -1.76
CA ILE A 128 -6.87 0.73 -2.21
C ILE A 128 -6.78 -0.74 -1.75
N ALA A 129 -7.17 -1.05 -0.51
CA ALA A 129 -7.15 -2.43 -0.01
C ALA A 129 -8.07 -3.35 -0.82
N VAL A 130 -9.27 -2.87 -1.19
CA VAL A 130 -10.20 -3.60 -2.08
C VAL A 130 -9.62 -3.77 -3.49
N GLU A 131 -8.93 -2.75 -4.02
CA GLU A 131 -8.22 -2.86 -5.29
C GLU A 131 -7.13 -3.94 -5.24
N SER A 132 -6.32 -3.97 -4.18
CA SER A 132 -5.31 -5.01 -3.93
C SER A 132 -5.94 -6.40 -3.88
N ALA A 133 -7.07 -6.56 -3.18
CA ALA A 133 -7.79 -7.82 -3.06
C ALA A 133 -8.32 -8.33 -4.41
N ARG A 134 -8.86 -7.42 -5.23
CA ARG A 134 -9.36 -7.75 -6.56
C ARG A 134 -8.24 -8.20 -7.50
N ARG A 135 -7.05 -7.59 -7.39
CA ARG A 135 -5.88 -7.99 -8.18
C ARG A 135 -5.29 -9.33 -7.72
N ALA A 136 -5.36 -9.62 -6.43
CA ALA A 136 -4.95 -10.91 -5.89
C ALA A 136 -5.87 -12.05 -6.36
N SER A 137 -7.18 -11.80 -6.48
CA SER A 137 -8.16 -12.78 -6.98
C SER A 137 -8.18 -12.89 -8.50
N GLY A 138 -8.00 -11.78 -9.23
CA GLY A 138 -7.95 -11.77 -10.71
C GLY A 138 -6.76 -12.53 -11.30
N CYS A 139 -5.60 -12.55 -10.61
CA CYS A 139 -4.45 -13.35 -11.02
C CYS A 139 -4.73 -14.87 -11.04
N ARG A 140 -5.75 -15.33 -10.30
CA ARG A 140 -6.14 -16.74 -10.25
C ARG A 140 -7.01 -17.18 -11.44
N ALA A 141 -7.53 -16.24 -12.24
CA ALA A 141 -8.41 -16.54 -13.37
C ALA A 141 -7.67 -16.62 -14.73
N VAL A 142 -6.39 -16.27 -14.80
CA VAL A 142 -5.62 -16.21 -16.07
C VAL A 142 -4.72 -17.45 -16.27
N PHE A 143 -4.66 -18.35 -15.29
CA PHE A 143 -3.86 -19.59 -15.33
C PHE A 143 -4.69 -20.86 -15.08
N GLY A 144 -5.98 -20.85 -15.45
CA GLY A 144 -6.89 -22.00 -15.39
C GLY A 144 -7.28 -22.49 -16.77
#